data_AF-A0A081PJG8-F1
#
_entry.id   AF-A0A081PJG8-F1
#
_cell.length_a   1.000
_cell.length_b   1.000
_cell.length_c   1.000
_cell.angle_alpha   90.00
_cell.angle_beta   90.00
_cell.angle_gamma   90.00
#
_symmetry.space_group_name_H-M   'P 1'
#
loop_
_entity.id
_entity.type
_entity.pdbx_description
1 polymer ?
#
loop_
_entity_poly.entity_id
_entity_poly.type
_entity_poly.pdbx_seq_one_letter_code
_entity_poly.pdbx_strand_id
1 'polypeptide(L)' 'MTIEELEAYFDGIELPAQIDLEAGVVIADVPLFLESHLSYVKNSGSLKSADVFVKRLHQLHDRLEQMNQQRI' A
#
# COMPACT_ATOMS: atom_id res chain seq x y z
N MET A 1 -7.56 -0.47 8.29
CA MET A 1 -8.55 -0.43 7.20
C MET A 1 -8.81 -1.87 6.75
N THR A 2 -9.98 -2.17 6.20
CA THR A 2 -10.19 -3.43 5.45
C THR A 2 -9.46 -3.35 4.10
N ILE A 3 -9.41 -4.46 3.37
CA ILE A 3 -8.79 -4.49 2.05
C ILE A 3 -9.60 -3.66 1.06
N GLU A 4 -10.92 -3.76 1.11
CA GLU A 4 -11.83 -2.97 0.28
C GLU A 4 -11.69 -1.47 0.56
N GLU A 5 -11.51 -1.08 1.82
CA GLU A 5 -11.23 0.32 2.19
C GLU A 5 -9.88 0.80 1.65
N LEU A 6 -8.84 -0.04 1.71
CA LEU A 6 -7.52 0.30 1.14
C LEU A 6 -7.59 0.46 -0.37
N GLU A 7 -8.29 -0.44 -1.07
CA GLU A 7 -8.48 -0.34 -2.52
C GLU A 7 -9.19 0.95 -2.92
N ALA A 8 -10.29 1.28 -2.23
CA ALA A 8 -11.03 2.51 -2.48
C ALA A 8 -10.16 3.76 -2.22
N TYR A 9 -9.30 3.73 -1.19
CA TYR A 9 -8.37 4.82 -0.92
C TYR A 9 -7.36 5.00 -2.06
N PHE A 10 -6.71 3.91 -2.50
CA PHE A 10 -5.67 4.00 -3.53
C PHE A 10 -6.21 4.36 -4.92
N ASP A 11 -7.45 3.99 -5.24
CA ASP A 11 -8.13 4.39 -6.48
C ASP A 11 -8.52 5.88 -6.49
N GLY A 12 -8.69 6.48 -5.30
CA GLY A 12 -9.15 7.85 -5.13
C GLY A 12 -8.06 8.93 -5.10
N ILE A 13 -6.78 8.57 -5.19
CA ILE A 13 -5.65 9.50 -5.05
C ILE A 13 -4.64 9.41 -6.20
N GLU A 14 -3.89 10.48 -6.43
CA GLU A 14 -2.71 10.42 -7.28
C GLU A 14 -1.56 9.76 -6.51
N LEU A 15 -1.09 8.63 -7.02
CA LEU A 15 0.01 7.88 -6.42
C LEU A 15 1.35 8.37 -6.95
N PRO A 16 2.38 8.52 -6.10
CA PRO A 16 3.73 8.80 -6.57
C PRO A 16 4.28 7.58 -7.32
N ALA A 17 5.16 7.79 -8.30
CA ALA A 17 5.81 6.69 -9.01
C ALA A 17 6.65 5.81 -8.06
N GLN A 18 7.34 6.43 -7.11
CA GLN A 18 8.16 5.78 -6.10
C GLN A 18 7.97 6.42 -4.72
N ILE A 19 8.24 5.66 -3.66
CA ILE A 19 8.13 6.12 -2.27
C ILE A 19 9.08 5.38 -1.33
N ASP A 20 9.72 6.12 -0.43
CA ASP A 20 10.41 5.56 0.72
C ASP A 20 9.37 5.10 1.75
N LEU A 21 9.19 3.78 1.89
CA LEU A 21 8.20 3.19 2.79
C LEU A 21 8.67 3.28 4.25
N GLU A 22 9.92 2.86 4.49
CA GLU A 22 10.61 2.94 5.78
C GLU A 22 12.13 3.08 5.54
N ALA A 23 12.92 3.27 6.60
CA ALA A 23 14.35 3.48 6.48
C ALA A 23 15.03 2.31 5.74
N GLY A 24 15.55 2.57 4.54
CA GLY A 24 16.21 1.59 3.68
C GLY A 24 15.28 0.73 2.83
N VAL A 25 13.97 1.01 2.81
CA VAL A 25 12.97 0.30 1.99
C VAL A 25 12.29 1.28 1.05
N VAL A 26 12.57 1.11 -0.24
CA VAL A 26 12.01 1.91 -1.32
C VAL A 26 11.07 1.05 -2.14
N ILE A 27 9.85 1.54 -2.36
CA ILE A 27 8.96 1.03 -3.40
C ILE A 27 9.25 1.86 -4.65
N ALA A 28 9.94 1.25 -5.62
CA ALA A 28 10.35 1.91 -6.85
C ALA A 28 9.21 2.08 -7.88
N ASP A 29 8.15 1.27 -7.75
CA ASP A 29 6.97 1.29 -8.60
C ASP A 29 5.74 1.04 -7.71
N VAL A 30 5.08 2.12 -7.30
CA VAL A 30 3.91 2.06 -6.42
C VAL A 30 2.71 1.40 -7.10
N PRO A 31 2.36 1.72 -8.36
CA PRO A 31 1.28 1.02 -9.07
C PRO A 31 1.48 -0.50 -9.13
N LEU A 32 2.67 -0.97 -9.53
CA LEU A 32 2.97 -2.40 -9.59
C LEU A 32 2.95 -3.07 -8.21
N PHE A 33 3.43 -2.36 -7.20
CA PHE A 33 3.36 -2.82 -5.81
C PHE A 33 1.91 -3.03 -5.36
N LEU A 34 1.03 -2.06 -5.61
CA LEU A 34 -0.38 -2.17 -5.25
C LEU A 34 -1.08 -3.31 -6.00
N GLU A 35 -0.90 -3.40 -7.31
CA GLU A 35 -1.48 -4.47 -8.12
C GLU A 35 -1.09 -5.85 -7.58
N SER A 36 0.21 -6.08 -7.36
CA SER A 36 0.72 -7.36 -6.87
C SER A 36 0.23 -7.70 -5.46
N HIS A 37 0.18 -6.73 -4.55
CA HIS A 37 -0.21 -6.96 -3.15
C HIS A 37 -1.71 -7.17 -3.02
N LEU A 38 -2.52 -6.33 -3.67
CA LEU A 38 -3.98 -6.46 -3.66
C LEU A 38 -4.42 -7.75 -4.33
N SER A 39 -3.82 -8.09 -5.48
CA SER A 39 -4.09 -9.35 -6.18
C SER A 39 -3.73 -10.56 -5.30
N TYR A 40 -2.59 -10.55 -4.63
CA TYR A 40 -2.21 -11.63 -3.73
C TYR A 40 -3.19 -11.78 -2.56
N VAL A 41 -3.54 -10.68 -1.90
CA VAL A 41 -4.48 -10.70 -0.77
C VAL A 41 -5.86 -11.20 -1.19
N LYS A 42 -6.37 -10.78 -2.35
CA LYS A 42 -7.65 -11.27 -2.89
C LYS A 42 -7.63 -12.77 -3.18
N ASN A 43 -6.55 -13.27 -3.76
CA ASN A 43 -6.44 -14.67 -4.15
C ASN A 43 -6.05 -15.61 -2.99
N SER A 44 -5.38 -15.10 -1.97
CA SER A 44 -4.73 -15.90 -0.92
C SER A 44 -5.03 -15.42 0.51
N GLY A 45 -6.07 -14.59 0.70
CA GLY A 45 -6.38 -13.94 1.99
C GLY A 45 -6.65 -14.88 3.17
N SER A 46 -6.95 -16.16 2.91
CA SER A 46 -7.09 -17.19 3.96
C SER A 46 -5.75 -17.75 4.45
N LEU A 47 -4.64 -17.46 3.77
CA LEU A 47 -3.30 -17.88 4.14
C LEU A 47 -2.68 -16.87 5.08
N LYS A 48 -1.98 -17.36 6.12
CA LYS A 48 -1.17 -16.50 7.01
C LYS A 48 -0.12 -15.66 6.28
N SER A 49 0.32 -16.10 5.11
CA SER A 49 1.25 -15.34 4.27
C SER A 49 0.65 -14.03 3.76
N ALA A 50 -0.67 -13.95 3.59
CA ALA A 50 -1.36 -12.73 3.16
C ALA A 50 -1.21 -11.59 4.17
N ASP A 51 -1.09 -11.91 5.48
CA ASP A 51 -0.94 -10.91 6.54
C ASP A 51 0.23 -9.95 6.30
N VAL A 52 1.34 -10.45 5.72
CA VAL A 52 2.51 -9.63 5.41
C VAL A 52 2.20 -8.63 4.28
N PHE A 53 1.41 -9.04 3.29
CA PHE A 53 1.01 -8.16 2.18
C PHE A 53 0.01 -7.11 2.67
N VAL A 54 -0.95 -7.50 3.52
CA VAL A 54 -1.88 -6.57 4.16
C VAL A 54 -1.15 -5.55 5.02
N LYS A 55 -0.17 -5.99 5.82
CA LYS A 55 0.67 -5.08 6.62
C LYS A 55 1.38 -4.05 5.73
N ARG A 56 1.95 -4.49 4.61
CA ARG A 56 2.66 -3.62 3.67
C ARG A 56 1.76 -2.59 3.00
N LEU A 57 0.52 -2.94 2.68
CA LEU A 57 -0.48 -1.99 2.17
C LEU A 57 -0.82 -0.92 3.21
N HIS A 58 -0.98 -1.30 4.48
CA HIS A 58 -1.18 -0.35 5.57
C HIS A 58 0.02 0.58 5.76
N GLN A 59 1.25 0.05 5.70
CA GLN A 59 2.46 0.88 5.79
C GLN A 59 2.52 1.91 4.64
N LEU A 60 2.12 1.52 3.43
CA LEU A 60 2.08 2.43 2.30
C LEU A 60 1.04 3.54 2.50
N HIS A 61 -0.18 3.18 2.95
CA HIS A 61 -1.21 4.14 3.31
C HIS A 61 -0.70 5.16 4.34
N ASP A 62 -0.15 4.67 5.46
CA ASP A 62 0.32 5.54 6.55
C ASP A 62 1.44 6.48 6.06
N ARG A 63 2.30 6.00 5.17
CA ARG A 63 3.36 6.82 4.59
C ARG A 63 2.82 7.90 3.65
N LEU A 64 1.83 7.59 2.82
CA LEU A 64 1.17 8.54 1.94
C LEU A 64 0.44 9.62 2.74
N GLU A 65 -0.27 9.25 3.80
CA GLU A 65 -0.93 10.19 4.70
C GLU A 65 0.08 11.13 5.38
N GLN A 66 1.20 10.60 5.88
CA GLN A 66 2.28 11.42 6.44
C GLN A 66 2.86 12.41 5.43
N MET A 67 3.05 11.98 4.18
CA MET A 67 3.51 12.87 3.11
C MET A 67 2.51 13.98 2.80
N ASN A 68 1.22 13.64 2.81
CA ASN A 68 0.16 14.62 2.55
C ASN A 68 0.05 15.64 3.69
N GLN A 69 0.17 15.21 4.95
CA GLN A 69 0.16 16.08 6.13
C GLN A 69 1.36 17.04 6.18
N GLN A 70 2.52 16.65 5.64
CA GLN A 70 3.71 17.51 5.55
C GLN A 70 3.62 18.57 4.44
N ARG A 71 2.65 18.46 3.53
CA ARG A 71 2.43 19.42 2.44
C ARG A 71 1.49 20.57 2.81
N ILE A 72 0.90 20.55 4.00
CA ILE A 72 -0.01 21.58 4.53
C ILE A 72 0.75 22.58 5.39
#